data_AF-A0A6P2AUJ5-F1
#
_entry.id   AF-A0A6P2AUJ5-F1
#
_cell.length_a   1.000
_cell.length_b   1.000
_cell.length_c   1.000
_cell.angle_alpha   90.00
_cell.angle_beta   90.00
_cell.angle_gamma   90.00
#
_symmetry.space_group_name_H-M   'P 1'
#
loop_
_entity.id
_entity.type
_entity.pdbx_description
1 polymer ?
#
loop_
_entity_poly.entity_id
_entity_poly.type
_entity_poly.pdbx_seq_one_letter_code
_entity_poly.pdbx_strand_id
1 'polypeptide(L)'
;MMVMFAHPFIWSGALVAGLCGVALLAWALFADRARGRRRCGRCWYPMDHAASLRCPECGHEAKNDRGLYRTRRRWKWAAASLLPLLLAAFLAVQPKVQQDGWGSIVPATVMILLLRVDDRQWVIDGIEYHINSEFGAYWSNPNEEQLWRWQWRMLARSILMRMEDEERIAQRESYHRWLSVCADAGGDAALRQECMDALIRELSHPNWTVRDSAAFLSVDYDNIEGSIKLAIGLLDHEDDRTRFAGITILGQISRLTGQGVPALIDALQCEDARVRMLAIWAIGATAKRHGPFPEAFDAVYALEHDENGRVRYQRIVTLADLQSDDEAWKTIDAALHHDDPHVRRGGLVAAAERQPRPPHVCLRMIECLGDPDATVRRDAALMLDFIDADVLREHAELLQSFLSHDDPDVRRTVRLVLQRIR
;
A
#
# COMPACT_ATOMS: atom_id res chain seq x y z
N MET A 1 -11.44 -24.34 8.60
CA MET A 1 -12.66 -25.14 8.31
C MET A 1 -13.32 -25.74 9.58
N MET A 2 -13.13 -25.18 10.78
CA MET A 2 -13.76 -25.65 12.04
C MET A 2 -14.73 -24.64 12.68
N VAL A 3 -15.02 -23.49 12.04
CA VAL A 3 -15.86 -22.42 12.63
C VAL A 3 -17.33 -22.47 12.15
N MET A 4 -17.65 -23.24 11.11
CA MET A 4 -19.00 -23.26 10.52
C MET A 4 -20.07 -24.01 11.32
N PHE A 5 -19.72 -24.82 12.32
CA PHE A 5 -20.69 -25.66 13.04
C PHE A 5 -21.17 -25.09 14.39
N ALA A 6 -20.60 -23.98 14.88
CA ALA A 6 -21.01 -23.38 16.16
C ALA A 6 -22.11 -22.30 16.03
N HIS A 7 -22.39 -21.82 14.82
CA HIS A 7 -23.28 -20.69 14.57
C HIS A 7 -24.77 -20.88 14.96
N PRO A 8 -25.45 -22.00 14.68
CA PRO A 8 -26.89 -22.08 14.91
C PRO A 8 -27.24 -22.04 16.39
N PHE A 9 -26.41 -22.61 17.26
CA PHE A 9 -26.66 -22.65 18.72
C PHE A 9 -26.45 -21.29 19.39
N ILE A 10 -25.46 -20.51 18.97
CA ILE A 10 -25.20 -19.17 19.51
C ILE A 10 -26.34 -18.22 19.12
N TRP A 11 -26.74 -18.22 17.84
CA TRP A 11 -27.86 -17.40 17.36
C TRP A 11 -29.20 -17.82 18.01
N SER A 12 -29.42 -19.13 18.19
CA SER A 12 -30.60 -19.64 18.90
C SER A 12 -30.60 -19.20 20.37
N GLY A 13 -29.44 -19.25 21.04
CA GLY A 13 -29.27 -18.78 22.41
C GLY A 13 -29.52 -17.28 22.56
N ALA A 14 -29.00 -16.47 21.64
CA ALA A 14 -29.24 -15.02 21.59
C ALA A 14 -30.72 -14.70 21.37
N LEU A 15 -31.38 -15.40 20.44
CA LEU A 15 -32.81 -15.24 20.18
C LEU A 15 -33.66 -15.58 21.40
N VAL A 16 -33.41 -16.73 22.04
CA VAL A 16 -34.15 -17.17 23.23
C VAL A 16 -33.96 -16.18 24.39
N ALA A 17 -32.72 -15.78 24.67
CA ALA A 17 -32.43 -14.79 25.71
C ALA A 17 -33.12 -13.45 25.41
N GLY A 18 -33.08 -13.00 24.15
CA GLY A 18 -33.73 -11.77 23.71
C GLY A 18 -35.25 -11.82 23.88
N LEU A 19 -35.89 -12.90 23.41
CA LEU A 19 -37.34 -13.11 23.55
C LEU A 19 -37.75 -13.20 25.02
N CYS A 20 -37.00 -13.91 25.86
CA CYS A 20 -37.25 -13.97 27.30
C CYS A 20 -37.14 -12.58 27.96
N GLY A 21 -36.12 -11.80 27.58
CA GLY A 21 -35.94 -10.43 28.06
C GLY A 21 -37.06 -9.49 27.66
N VAL A 22 -37.45 -9.49 26.37
CA VAL A 22 -38.57 -8.68 25.85
C VAL A 22 -39.89 -9.10 26.47
N ALA A 23 -40.16 -10.41 26.59
CA ALA A 23 -41.37 -10.92 27.22
C ALA A 23 -41.47 -10.53 28.70
N LEU A 24 -40.35 -10.62 29.44
CA LEU A 24 -40.31 -10.23 30.85
C LEU A 24 -40.46 -8.71 31.03
N LEU A 25 -39.86 -7.90 30.16
CA LEU A 25 -40.04 -6.45 30.12
C LEU A 25 -41.49 -6.08 29.80
N ALA A 26 -42.08 -6.70 28.78
CA ALA A 26 -43.45 -6.49 28.36
C ALA A 26 -44.44 -6.90 29.47
N TRP A 27 -44.21 -8.04 30.12
CA TRP A 27 -45.01 -8.48 31.27
C TRP A 27 -44.88 -7.51 32.44
N ALA A 28 -43.65 -7.09 32.77
CA ALA A 28 -43.38 -6.18 33.88
C ALA A 28 -44.02 -4.79 33.69
N LEU A 29 -44.16 -4.32 32.45
CA LEU A 29 -44.71 -3.00 32.13
C LEU A 29 -46.20 -3.01 31.76
N PHE A 30 -46.72 -4.11 31.20
CA PHE A 30 -48.03 -4.12 30.53
C PHE A 30 -48.95 -5.29 30.88
N ALA A 31 -48.55 -6.28 31.68
CA ALA A 31 -49.43 -7.42 32.00
C ALA A 31 -50.70 -6.98 32.77
N ASP A 32 -50.53 -6.10 33.75
CA ASP A 32 -51.59 -5.64 34.66
C ASP A 32 -52.15 -4.26 34.21
N ARG A 33 -52.66 -4.17 32.97
CA ARG A 33 -53.40 -2.99 32.48
C ARG A 33 -54.76 -2.88 33.19
N ALA A 34 -55.21 -1.65 33.43
CA ALA A 34 -56.47 -1.40 34.15
C ALA A 34 -57.72 -1.99 33.46
N ARG A 35 -57.73 -2.09 32.11
CA ARG A 35 -58.85 -2.63 31.30
C ARG A 35 -60.22 -2.10 31.74
N GLY A 36 -60.30 -0.80 32.05
CA GLY A 36 -61.53 -0.14 32.49
C GLY A 36 -61.97 -0.41 33.93
N ARG A 37 -61.20 -1.17 34.74
CA ARG A 37 -61.48 -1.43 36.16
C ARG A 37 -60.82 -0.38 37.06
N ARG A 38 -61.53 0.09 38.08
CA ARG A 38 -61.01 1.06 39.05
C ARG A 38 -60.23 0.31 40.12
N ARG A 39 -58.97 0.68 40.35
CA ARG A 39 -58.12 0.05 41.38
C ARG A 39 -57.32 1.09 42.14
N CYS A 40 -57.04 0.82 43.41
CA CYS A 40 -56.15 1.67 44.19
C CYS A 40 -54.71 1.59 43.64
N GLY A 41 -54.09 2.74 43.35
CA GLY A 41 -52.71 2.81 42.84
C GLY A 41 -51.62 2.32 43.82
N ARG A 42 -51.96 2.15 45.12
CA ARG A 42 -51.02 1.73 46.18
C ARG A 42 -51.17 0.25 46.56
N CYS A 43 -52.36 -0.19 46.98
CA CYS A 43 -52.59 -1.58 47.40
C CYS A 43 -53.27 -2.45 46.33
N TRP A 44 -53.67 -1.89 45.19
CA TRP A 44 -54.32 -2.61 44.10
C TRP A 44 -55.70 -3.21 44.42
N TYR A 45 -56.34 -2.78 45.51
CA TYR A 45 -57.71 -3.17 45.87
C TYR A 45 -58.72 -2.72 44.79
N PRO A 46 -59.66 -3.60 44.36
CA PRO A 46 -60.71 -3.25 43.40
C PRO A 46 -61.67 -2.22 44.01
N MET A 47 -61.86 -1.10 43.31
CA MET A 47 -62.70 0.03 43.75
C MET A 47 -63.91 0.22 42.82
N ASP A 48 -64.35 -0.85 42.15
CA ASP A 48 -65.43 -0.80 41.15
C ASP A 48 -66.78 -0.37 41.78
N HIS A 49 -66.97 -0.61 43.09
CA HIS A 49 -68.17 -0.23 43.84
C HIS A 49 -67.92 0.84 44.92
N ALA A 50 -66.72 1.45 44.95
CA ALA A 50 -66.39 2.47 45.94
C ALA A 50 -66.93 3.84 45.50
N ALA A 51 -67.75 4.47 46.35
CA ALA A 51 -68.31 5.81 46.09
C ALA A 51 -67.31 6.97 46.30
N SER A 52 -66.15 6.70 46.91
CA SER A 52 -65.13 7.71 47.22
C SER A 52 -63.78 7.39 46.58
N LEU A 53 -62.96 8.42 46.37
CA LEU A 53 -61.58 8.29 45.86
C LEU A 53 -60.60 7.75 46.93
N ARG A 54 -61.08 7.47 48.16
CA ARG A 54 -60.28 6.95 49.26
C ARG A 54 -60.43 5.44 49.35
N CYS A 55 -59.30 4.74 49.31
CA CYS A 55 -59.26 3.29 49.37
C CYS A 55 -59.63 2.78 50.77
N PRO A 56 -60.61 1.86 50.91
CA PRO A 56 -61.06 1.35 52.20
C PRO A 56 -60.02 0.46 52.89
N GLU A 57 -59.14 -0.21 52.14
CA GLU A 57 -58.10 -1.09 52.70
C GLU A 57 -56.85 -0.33 53.18
N CYS A 58 -56.31 0.55 52.34
CA CYS A 58 -55.01 1.17 52.61
C CYS A 58 -55.08 2.66 52.97
N GLY A 59 -56.29 3.23 53.02
CA GLY A 59 -56.52 4.65 53.31
C GLY A 59 -55.97 5.63 52.27
N HIS A 60 -55.39 5.15 51.16
CA HIS A 60 -54.81 6.00 50.13
C HIS A 60 -55.91 6.72 49.34
N GLU A 61 -55.79 8.04 49.23
CA GLU A 61 -56.72 8.90 48.49
C GLU A 61 -56.12 9.28 47.13
N ALA A 62 -56.83 8.93 46.06
CA ALA A 62 -56.42 9.27 44.70
C ALA A 62 -56.73 10.75 44.41
N LYS A 63 -55.79 11.46 43.76
CA LYS A 63 -55.95 12.89 43.42
C LYS A 63 -57.07 13.17 42.41
N ASN A 64 -57.39 12.20 41.54
CA ASN A 64 -58.43 12.30 40.51
C ASN A 64 -58.89 10.90 40.08
N ASP A 65 -60.08 10.80 39.48
CA ASP A 65 -60.69 9.53 39.04
C ASP A 65 -59.80 8.79 38.02
N ARG A 66 -59.11 9.53 37.13
CA ARG A 66 -58.12 8.96 36.19
C ARG A 66 -56.97 8.24 36.90
N GLY A 67 -56.62 8.64 38.12
CA GLY A 67 -55.57 8.02 38.93
C GLY A 67 -55.87 6.57 39.32
N LEU A 68 -57.14 6.15 39.27
CA LEU A 68 -57.60 4.79 39.58
C LEU A 68 -57.43 3.81 38.41
N TYR A 69 -57.07 4.30 37.22
CA TYR A 69 -56.86 3.50 36.01
C TYR A 69 -55.37 3.26 35.71
N ARG A 70 -54.49 3.39 36.70
CA ARG A 70 -53.05 3.22 36.51
C ARG A 70 -52.65 1.75 36.36
N THR A 71 -51.83 1.48 35.34
CA THR A 71 -51.17 0.17 35.12
C THR A 71 -50.14 -0.11 36.20
N ARG A 72 -50.11 -1.34 36.73
CA ARG A 72 -49.05 -1.76 37.67
C ARG A 72 -47.76 -2.01 36.91
N ARG A 73 -46.74 -1.20 37.19
CA ARG A 73 -45.39 -1.41 36.64
C ARG A 73 -44.52 -2.09 37.69
N ARG A 74 -44.01 -3.27 37.36
CA ARG A 74 -43.13 -4.06 38.22
C ARG A 74 -41.68 -3.69 37.95
N TRP A 75 -41.27 -2.49 38.38
CA TRP A 75 -39.96 -1.91 38.05
C TRP A 75 -38.76 -2.80 38.40
N LYS A 76 -38.82 -3.58 39.49
CA LYS A 76 -37.77 -4.56 39.84
C LYS A 76 -37.58 -5.63 38.77
N TRP A 77 -38.68 -6.10 38.18
CA TRP A 77 -38.65 -7.08 37.09
C TRP A 77 -38.29 -6.43 35.75
N ALA A 78 -38.70 -5.17 35.52
CA ALA A 78 -38.24 -4.41 34.35
C ALA A 78 -36.72 -4.13 34.38
N ALA A 79 -36.12 -3.98 35.56
CA ALA A 79 -34.66 -3.95 35.70
C ALA A 79 -34.05 -5.33 35.48
N ALA A 80 -34.68 -6.40 36.00
CA ALA A 80 -34.22 -7.77 35.81
C ALA A 80 -34.22 -8.22 34.34
N SER A 81 -35.10 -7.67 33.47
CA SER A 81 -35.07 -7.97 32.03
C SER A 81 -33.84 -7.43 31.31
N LEU A 82 -33.09 -6.49 31.88
CA LEU A 82 -31.86 -5.99 31.26
C LEU A 82 -30.79 -7.09 31.17
N LEU A 83 -30.72 -8.00 32.14
CA LEU A 83 -29.74 -9.09 32.15
C LEU A 83 -29.86 -10.03 30.94
N PRO A 84 -31.02 -10.64 30.63
CA PRO A 84 -31.17 -11.47 29.44
C PRO A 84 -31.04 -10.68 28.13
N LEU A 85 -31.39 -9.39 28.11
CA LEU A 85 -31.16 -8.53 26.94
C LEU A 85 -29.68 -8.25 26.69
N LEU A 86 -28.90 -7.99 27.75
CA LEU A 86 -27.44 -7.82 27.65
C LEU A 86 -26.75 -9.13 27.26
N LEU A 87 -27.21 -10.27 27.79
CA LEU A 87 -26.72 -11.59 27.39
C LEU A 87 -27.01 -11.87 25.92
N ALA A 88 -28.21 -11.54 25.44
CA ALA A 88 -28.58 -11.67 24.03
C ALA A 88 -27.69 -10.80 23.13
N ALA A 89 -27.43 -9.55 23.52
CA ALA A 89 -26.53 -8.66 22.80
C ALA A 89 -25.08 -9.20 22.78
N PHE A 90 -24.58 -9.69 23.91
CA PHE A 90 -23.25 -10.30 24.00
C PHE A 90 -23.12 -11.52 23.09
N LEU A 91 -24.08 -12.46 23.15
CA LEU A 91 -24.08 -13.66 22.31
C LEU A 91 -24.21 -13.34 20.82
N ALA A 92 -24.97 -12.31 20.45
CA ALA A 92 -25.11 -11.88 19.06
C ALA A 92 -23.81 -11.28 18.49
N VAL A 93 -23.03 -10.60 19.34
CA VAL A 93 -21.76 -9.96 18.95
C VAL A 93 -20.58 -10.94 19.00
N GLN A 94 -20.66 -11.98 19.83
CA GLN A 94 -19.57 -12.92 20.07
C GLN A 94 -18.98 -13.54 18.80
N PRO A 95 -19.77 -14.02 17.80
CA PRO A 95 -19.20 -14.59 16.58
C PRO A 95 -18.34 -13.59 15.80
N LYS A 96 -18.79 -12.34 15.72
CA LYS A 96 -18.05 -11.24 15.09
C LYS A 96 -16.73 -10.96 15.83
N VAL A 97 -16.74 -11.01 17.15
CA VAL A 97 -15.53 -10.83 17.98
C VAL A 97 -14.55 -11.99 17.86
N GLN A 98 -15.03 -13.22 17.73
CA GLN A 98 -14.14 -14.38 17.56
C GLN A 98 -13.48 -14.42 16.19
N GLN A 99 -14.15 -13.90 15.16
CA GLN A 99 -13.61 -13.83 13.81
C GLN A 99 -12.64 -12.65 13.68
N ASP A 100 -13.03 -11.47 14.17
CA ASP A 100 -12.38 -10.20 13.82
C ASP A 100 -11.72 -9.50 15.02
N GLY A 101 -11.77 -10.11 16.20
CA GLY A 101 -11.30 -9.51 17.45
C GLY A 101 -12.25 -8.48 18.04
N TRP A 102 -11.88 -7.92 19.20
CA TRP A 102 -12.72 -6.95 19.92
C TRP A 102 -12.81 -5.57 19.23
N GLY A 103 -11.88 -5.25 18.34
CA GLY A 103 -11.84 -3.96 17.62
C GLY A 103 -13.01 -3.74 16.67
N SER A 104 -13.58 -4.81 16.10
CA SER A 104 -14.67 -4.75 15.11
C SER A 104 -16.04 -4.32 15.66
N ILE A 105 -16.16 -4.20 16.99
CA ILE A 105 -17.36 -3.71 17.67
C ILE A 105 -17.33 -2.18 17.83
N VAL A 106 -16.13 -1.60 17.84
CA VAL A 106 -15.94 -0.18 18.12
C VAL A 106 -16.40 0.63 16.91
N PRO A 107 -17.33 1.60 17.06
CA PRO A 107 -17.77 2.42 15.94
C PRO A 107 -16.59 3.14 15.28
N ALA A 108 -16.57 3.21 13.94
CA ALA A 108 -15.44 3.78 13.20
C ALA A 108 -15.06 5.21 13.63
N THR A 109 -16.03 6.06 14.00
CA THR A 109 -15.75 7.40 14.56
C THR A 109 -14.95 7.34 15.85
N VAL A 110 -15.23 6.37 16.73
CA VAL A 110 -14.47 6.17 17.97
C VAL A 110 -13.07 5.66 17.64
N MET A 111 -12.91 4.79 16.65
CA MET A 111 -11.59 4.34 16.21
C MET A 111 -10.75 5.48 15.65
N ILE A 112 -11.33 6.34 14.80
CA ILE A 112 -10.66 7.53 14.26
C ILE A 112 -10.26 8.49 15.40
N LEU A 113 -11.11 8.65 16.42
CA LEU A 113 -10.75 9.43 17.62
C LEU A 113 -9.62 8.79 18.42
N LEU A 114 -9.61 7.46 18.56
CA LEU A 114 -8.56 6.73 19.26
C LEU A 114 -7.22 6.85 18.53
N LEU A 115 -7.22 6.90 17.20
CA LEU A 115 -6.00 7.14 16.39
C LEU A 115 -5.32 8.46 16.76
N ARG A 116 -6.09 9.49 17.17
CA ARG A 116 -5.51 10.76 17.65
C ARG A 116 -4.74 10.58 18.95
N VAL A 117 -5.21 9.69 19.82
CA VAL A 117 -4.72 9.54 21.19
C VAL A 117 -3.60 8.49 21.30
N ASP A 118 -3.68 7.40 20.55
CA ASP A 118 -2.77 6.25 20.66
C ASP A 118 -2.60 5.53 19.30
N ASP A 119 -1.36 5.40 18.82
CA ASP A 119 -1.01 4.66 17.59
C ASP A 119 -0.95 3.17 17.88
N ARG A 120 -2.12 2.52 17.84
CA ARG A 120 -2.20 1.07 17.97
C ARG A 120 -2.56 0.46 16.63
N GLN A 121 -1.77 -0.52 16.21
CA GLN A 121 -1.98 -1.25 14.96
C GLN A 121 -3.43 -1.76 14.82
N TRP A 122 -4.03 -2.27 15.91
CA TRP A 122 -5.43 -2.74 15.88
C TRP A 122 -6.47 -1.63 15.57
N VAL A 123 -6.15 -0.35 15.80
CA VAL A 123 -7.01 0.78 15.42
C VAL A 123 -6.99 0.94 13.90
N ILE A 124 -5.82 0.83 13.28
CA ILE A 124 -5.68 0.85 11.81
C ILE A 124 -6.37 -0.40 11.24
N ASP A 125 -6.03 -1.59 11.73
CA ASP A 125 -6.60 -2.85 11.24
C ASP A 125 -8.14 -2.87 11.36
N GLY A 126 -8.69 -2.30 12.44
CA GLY A 126 -10.13 -2.20 12.59
C GLY A 126 -10.76 -1.12 11.69
N ILE A 127 -10.06 -0.02 11.39
CA ILE A 127 -10.52 0.96 10.39
C ILE A 127 -10.52 0.33 8.99
N GLU A 128 -9.47 -0.42 8.63
CA GLU A 128 -9.38 -1.20 7.36
C GLU A 128 -10.60 -2.12 7.21
N TYR A 129 -10.91 -2.87 8.27
CA TYR A 129 -12.06 -3.77 8.29
C TYR A 129 -13.40 -3.05 8.06
N HIS A 130 -13.60 -1.89 8.69
CA HIS A 130 -14.86 -1.13 8.57
C HIS A 130 -15.03 -0.44 7.23
N ILE A 131 -13.95 -0.22 6.49
CA ILE A 131 -13.99 0.53 5.24
C ILE A 131 -14.26 -0.38 4.05
N ASN A 132 -13.81 -1.64 4.10
CA ASN A 132 -13.89 -2.70 3.09
C ASN A 132 -14.19 -2.30 1.63
N SER A 133 -13.60 -1.18 1.20
CA SER A 133 -13.28 -0.83 -0.15
C SER A 133 -11.76 -0.68 -0.17
N GLU A 134 -11.11 -1.50 -0.99
CA GLU A 134 -9.85 -1.17 -1.68
C GLU A 134 -8.51 -1.44 -0.99
N PHE A 135 -8.41 -1.87 0.28
CA PHE A 135 -7.06 -2.10 0.85
C PHE A 135 -6.31 -3.31 0.25
N GLY A 136 -7.03 -4.25 -0.39
CA GLY A 136 -6.45 -5.45 -1.03
C GLY A 136 -6.83 -5.68 -2.49
N ALA A 137 -7.58 -4.78 -3.13
CA ALA A 137 -8.26 -5.05 -4.39
C ALA A 137 -7.86 -4.07 -5.52
N TYR A 138 -6.70 -4.33 -6.13
CA TYR A 138 -6.46 -4.00 -7.55
C TYR A 138 -7.43 -4.79 -8.50
N TRP A 139 -8.37 -5.58 -7.96
CA TRP A 139 -9.30 -6.46 -8.66
C TRP A 139 -10.64 -6.59 -7.91
N SER A 140 -11.74 -6.15 -8.56
CA SER A 140 -13.16 -6.51 -8.34
C SER A 140 -14.04 -5.81 -7.26
N ASN A 141 -14.80 -4.82 -7.76
CA ASN A 141 -16.25 -4.51 -7.64
C ASN A 141 -16.94 -4.14 -6.29
N PRO A 142 -17.90 -3.19 -6.30
CA PRO A 142 -18.40 -2.44 -5.15
C PRO A 142 -19.73 -2.99 -4.61
N ASN A 143 -19.84 -3.01 -3.28
CA ASN A 143 -21.02 -2.66 -2.49
C ASN A 143 -20.84 -3.28 -1.11
N GLU A 144 -20.46 -2.44 -0.13
CA GLU A 144 -21.05 -2.36 1.23
C GLU A 144 -20.10 -1.60 2.18
N GLU A 145 -20.65 -0.53 2.80
CA GLU A 145 -20.16 0.22 3.98
C GLU A 145 -18.88 1.08 3.87
N GLN A 146 -18.92 2.12 3.02
CA GLN A 146 -17.92 3.21 3.05
C GLN A 146 -18.12 4.15 4.26
N LEU A 147 -17.02 4.69 4.80
CA LEU A 147 -17.07 5.82 5.74
C LEU A 147 -17.79 7.02 5.13
N TRP A 148 -18.43 7.82 5.98
CA TRP A 148 -19.03 9.09 5.58
C TRP A 148 -17.93 10.09 5.19
N ARG A 149 -18.19 11.01 4.24
CA ARG A 149 -17.20 12.02 3.81
C ARG A 149 -16.56 12.82 4.95
N TRP A 150 -17.31 13.10 6.01
CA TRP A 150 -16.78 13.80 7.18
C TRP A 150 -15.86 12.90 8.03
N GLN A 151 -16.09 11.58 8.07
CA GLN A 151 -15.21 10.61 8.72
C GLN A 151 -13.90 10.48 7.92
N TRP A 152 -13.92 10.51 6.59
CA TRP A 152 -12.71 10.56 5.76
C TRP A 152 -11.86 11.80 6.04
N ARG A 153 -12.46 12.99 6.04
CA ARG A 153 -11.77 14.23 6.44
C ARG A 153 -11.19 14.14 7.85
N MET A 154 -11.93 13.54 8.77
CA MET A 154 -11.51 13.37 10.15
C MET A 154 -10.33 12.41 10.28
N LEU A 155 -10.34 11.31 9.53
CA LEU A 155 -9.25 10.34 9.47
C LEU A 155 -7.99 10.97 8.88
N ALA A 156 -8.11 11.61 7.72
CA ALA A 156 -7.02 12.33 7.06
C ALA A 156 -6.30 13.29 8.01
N ARG A 157 -7.07 14.17 8.67
CA ARG A 157 -6.50 15.14 9.63
C ARG A 157 -5.91 14.49 10.88
N SER A 158 -6.43 13.33 11.30
CA SER A 158 -5.87 12.60 12.43
C SER A 158 -4.52 11.97 12.06
N ILE A 159 -4.38 11.49 10.82
CA ILE A 159 -3.12 11.00 10.28
C ILE A 159 -2.12 12.14 10.11
N LEU A 160 -2.51 13.24 9.46
CA LEU A 160 -1.65 14.42 9.25
C LEU A 160 -1.08 14.94 10.58
N MET A 161 -1.95 15.15 11.56
CA MET A 161 -1.53 15.55 12.92
C MET A 161 -0.50 14.58 13.51
N ARG A 162 -0.69 13.27 13.32
CA ARG A 162 0.24 12.27 13.87
C ARG A 162 1.57 12.15 13.16
N MET A 163 1.57 12.34 11.84
CA MET A 163 2.83 12.42 11.11
C MET A 163 3.66 13.64 11.54
N GLU A 164 3.00 14.75 11.89
CA GLU A 164 3.67 15.94 12.43
C GLU A 164 4.16 15.76 13.87
N ASP A 165 3.40 15.05 14.72
CA ASP A 165 3.72 14.89 16.14
C ASP A 165 4.80 13.82 16.43
N GLU A 166 4.85 12.74 15.64
CA GLU A 166 5.77 11.62 15.88
C GLU A 166 6.52 11.18 14.60
N GLU A 167 7.82 11.43 14.55
CA GLU A 167 8.68 11.03 13.42
C GLU A 167 8.64 9.50 13.15
N ARG A 168 8.48 8.68 14.20
CA ARG A 168 8.32 7.22 14.05
C ARG A 168 7.04 6.85 13.28
N ILE A 169 6.00 7.67 13.34
CA ILE A 169 4.75 7.48 12.61
C ILE A 169 4.92 7.88 11.14
N ALA A 170 5.58 9.02 10.87
CA ALA A 170 5.93 9.44 9.51
C ALA A 170 6.76 8.37 8.77
N GLN A 171 7.49 7.53 9.51
CA GLN A 171 8.27 6.42 8.97
C GLN A 171 7.46 5.21 8.49
N ARG A 172 6.15 5.15 8.76
CA ARG A 172 5.31 4.01 8.39
C ARG A 172 4.64 4.22 7.02
N GLU A 173 4.93 3.33 6.08
CA GLU A 173 4.30 3.28 4.75
C GLU A 173 2.76 3.29 4.83
N SER A 174 2.18 2.62 5.82
CA SER A 174 0.72 2.54 5.99
C SER A 174 0.06 3.91 6.08
N TYR A 175 0.69 4.88 6.76
CA TYR A 175 0.14 6.21 6.95
C TYR A 175 0.11 7.02 5.66
N HIS A 176 1.17 6.95 4.84
CA HIS A 176 1.20 7.57 3.51
C HIS A 176 0.11 6.99 2.61
N ARG A 177 -0.06 5.66 2.61
CA ARG A 177 -1.11 5.00 1.85
C ARG A 177 -2.50 5.45 2.28
N TRP A 178 -2.72 5.57 3.59
CA TRP A 178 -3.97 6.10 4.13
C TRP A 178 -4.23 7.56 3.76
N LEU A 179 -3.19 8.40 3.68
CA LEU A 179 -3.34 9.79 3.19
C LEU A 179 -3.80 9.83 1.74
N SER A 180 -3.22 9.01 0.87
CA SER A 180 -3.65 8.90 -0.53
C SER A 180 -5.11 8.44 -0.63
N VAL A 181 -5.49 7.37 0.07
CA VAL A 181 -6.88 6.91 0.11
C VAL A 181 -7.82 7.99 0.63
N CYS A 182 -7.43 8.71 1.69
CA CYS A 182 -8.23 9.81 2.23
C CYS A 182 -8.37 10.98 1.25
N ALA A 183 -7.32 11.27 0.47
CA ALA A 183 -7.32 12.33 -0.54
C ALA A 183 -8.36 12.05 -1.64
N ASP A 184 -8.54 10.78 -2.00
CA ASP A 184 -9.51 10.36 -3.00
C ASP A 184 -10.92 10.18 -2.43
N ALA A 185 -11.05 9.44 -1.33
CA ALA A 185 -12.34 9.13 -0.71
C ALA A 185 -13.00 10.34 -0.01
N GLY A 186 -12.21 11.32 0.42
CA GLY A 186 -12.70 12.55 1.05
C GLY A 186 -13.59 13.39 0.12
N GLY A 187 -13.39 13.27 -1.20
CA GLY A 187 -14.19 13.95 -2.22
C GLY A 187 -14.12 15.48 -2.16
N ASP A 188 -13.00 16.00 -1.66
CA ASP A 188 -12.78 17.43 -1.41
C ASP A 188 -11.41 17.84 -1.96
N ALA A 189 -11.39 18.72 -2.95
CA ALA A 189 -10.16 19.18 -3.58
C ALA A 189 -9.19 19.84 -2.58
N ALA A 190 -9.72 20.53 -1.56
CA ALA A 190 -8.88 21.15 -0.53
C ALA A 190 -8.19 20.09 0.34
N LEU A 191 -8.91 19.01 0.71
CA LEU A 191 -8.32 17.90 1.47
C LEU A 191 -7.30 17.15 0.62
N ARG A 192 -7.61 16.92 -0.66
CA ARG A 192 -6.66 16.29 -1.59
C ARG A 192 -5.37 17.08 -1.64
N GLN A 193 -5.45 18.41 -1.83
CA GLN A 193 -4.26 19.26 -1.83
C GLN A 193 -3.50 19.20 -0.49
N GLU A 194 -4.21 19.24 0.64
CA GLU A 194 -3.60 19.13 1.98
C GLU A 194 -2.82 17.81 2.16
N CYS A 195 -3.38 16.68 1.72
CA CYS A 195 -2.70 15.38 1.72
C CYS A 195 -1.50 15.36 0.76
N MET A 196 -1.64 15.95 -0.43
CA MET A 196 -0.55 16.03 -1.40
C MET A 196 0.61 16.89 -0.89
N ASP A 197 0.33 18.03 -0.27
CA ASP A 197 1.34 18.89 0.34
C ASP A 197 2.06 18.19 1.50
N ALA A 198 1.38 17.29 2.22
CA ALA A 198 2.01 16.43 3.21
C ALA A 198 2.96 15.41 2.57
N LEU A 199 2.52 14.70 1.53
CA LEU A 199 3.38 13.76 0.79
C LEU A 199 4.59 14.46 0.18
N ILE A 200 4.41 15.67 -0.39
CA ILE A 200 5.51 16.46 -0.97
C ILE A 200 6.57 16.82 0.08
N ARG A 201 6.17 17.18 1.31
CA ARG A 201 7.13 17.44 2.41
C ARG A 201 7.99 16.21 2.72
N GLU A 202 7.39 15.04 2.66
CA GLU A 202 8.02 13.75 2.98
C GLU A 202 9.00 13.27 1.91
N LEU A 203 9.02 13.88 0.71
CA LEU A 203 10.00 13.57 -0.34
C LEU A 203 11.45 13.89 0.08
N SER A 204 11.65 14.76 1.07
CA SER A 204 12.95 15.13 1.64
C SER A 204 13.35 14.30 2.87
N HIS A 205 12.46 13.42 3.35
CA HIS A 205 12.61 12.70 4.62
C HIS A 205 13.91 11.86 4.66
N PRO A 206 14.65 11.75 5.78
CA PRO A 206 15.94 11.04 5.84
C PRO A 206 15.86 9.53 5.56
N ASN A 207 14.76 8.88 5.95
CA ASN A 207 14.49 7.48 5.63
C ASN A 207 14.08 7.31 4.15
N TRP A 208 14.80 6.45 3.41
CA TRP A 208 14.56 6.22 1.98
C TRP A 208 13.20 5.58 1.70
N THR A 209 12.69 4.71 2.59
CA THR A 209 11.40 4.04 2.40
C THR A 209 10.25 5.04 2.46
N VAL A 210 10.37 6.07 3.29
CA VAL A 210 9.38 7.15 3.39
C VAL A 210 9.34 7.97 2.11
N ARG A 211 10.51 8.39 1.63
CA ARG A 211 10.62 9.16 0.38
C ARG A 211 10.05 8.39 -0.81
N ASP A 212 10.36 7.10 -0.90
CA ASP A 212 9.88 6.23 -1.96
C ASP A 212 8.36 6.05 -1.91
N SER A 213 7.80 5.83 -0.71
CA SER A 213 6.35 5.77 -0.50
C SER A 213 5.66 7.07 -0.89
N ALA A 214 6.21 8.21 -0.44
CA ALA A 214 5.68 9.53 -0.73
C ALA A 214 5.74 9.85 -2.24
N ALA A 215 6.85 9.55 -2.90
CA ALA A 215 6.99 9.71 -4.35
C ALA A 215 5.98 8.84 -5.10
N PHE A 216 5.81 7.58 -4.69
CA PHE A 216 4.87 6.67 -5.32
C PHE A 216 3.42 7.16 -5.23
N LEU A 217 3.04 7.66 -4.05
CA LEU A 217 1.67 8.07 -3.73
C LEU A 217 1.35 9.51 -4.16
N SER A 218 2.36 10.32 -4.47
CA SER A 218 2.18 11.67 -5.02
C SER A 218 1.79 11.70 -6.50
N VAL A 219 1.58 10.55 -7.14
CA VAL A 219 1.17 10.49 -8.54
C VAL A 219 -0.35 10.47 -8.64
N ASP A 220 -0.92 11.57 -9.11
CA ASP A 220 -2.33 11.64 -9.50
C ASP A 220 -2.46 11.15 -10.95
N TYR A 221 -2.96 9.93 -11.13
CA TYR A 221 -3.16 9.33 -12.46
C TYR A 221 -4.37 9.90 -13.21
N ASP A 222 -5.30 10.57 -12.53
CA ASP A 222 -6.37 11.33 -13.19
C ASP A 222 -5.84 12.68 -13.72
N ASN A 223 -4.69 13.15 -13.19
CA ASN A 223 -4.01 14.37 -13.61
C ASN A 223 -2.51 14.15 -13.85
N ILE A 224 -2.19 13.35 -14.88
CA ILE A 224 -0.80 13.04 -15.27
C ILE A 224 -0.01 14.31 -15.57
N GLU A 225 -0.59 15.29 -16.27
CA GLU A 225 0.08 16.55 -16.61
C GLU A 225 0.49 17.32 -15.35
N GLY A 226 -0.39 17.40 -14.35
CA GLY A 226 -0.08 18.00 -13.06
C GLY A 226 1.03 17.27 -12.33
N SER A 227 1.01 15.94 -12.33
CA SER A 227 2.04 15.11 -11.71
C SER A 227 3.41 15.26 -12.39
N ILE A 228 3.44 15.39 -13.72
CA ILE A 228 4.67 15.68 -14.47
C ILE A 228 5.22 17.07 -14.10
N LYS A 229 4.36 18.10 -14.05
CA LYS A 229 4.76 19.47 -13.66
C LYS A 229 5.32 19.51 -12.24
N LEU A 230 4.68 18.82 -11.31
CA LEU A 230 5.18 18.66 -9.95
C LEU A 230 6.58 18.06 -9.97
N ALA A 231 6.76 16.93 -10.65
CA ALA A 231 8.02 16.22 -10.69
C ALA A 231 9.16 17.02 -11.32
N ILE A 232 8.88 17.78 -12.39
CA ILE A 232 9.84 18.73 -12.98
C ILE A 232 10.27 19.77 -11.95
N GLY A 233 9.31 20.38 -11.23
CA GLY A 233 9.63 21.37 -10.19
C GLY A 233 10.49 20.81 -9.05
N LEU A 234 10.39 19.50 -8.76
CA LEU A 234 11.22 18.84 -7.75
C LEU A 234 12.67 18.62 -8.22
N LEU A 235 12.92 18.52 -9.54
CA LEU A 235 14.27 18.36 -10.10
C LEU A 235 15.14 19.62 -9.91
N ASP A 236 14.53 20.79 -9.76
CA ASP A 236 15.24 22.06 -9.53
C ASP A 236 15.51 22.36 -8.05
N HIS A 237 15.16 21.43 -7.15
CA HIS A 237 15.28 21.62 -5.71
C HIS A 237 16.74 21.50 -5.21
N GLU A 238 17.12 22.31 -4.23
CA GLU A 238 18.49 22.31 -3.67
C GLU A 238 18.84 20.98 -2.97
N ASP A 239 17.89 20.39 -2.24
CA ASP A 239 18.06 19.07 -1.62
C ASP A 239 18.06 17.94 -2.66
N ASP A 240 19.18 17.20 -2.69
CA ASP A 240 19.41 16.03 -3.54
C ASP A 240 18.29 14.98 -3.43
N ARG A 241 17.71 14.81 -2.23
CA ARG A 241 16.67 13.79 -2.00
C ARG A 241 15.37 14.18 -2.69
N THR A 242 15.01 15.46 -2.64
CA THR A 242 13.85 16.00 -3.36
C THR A 242 14.04 15.87 -4.87
N ARG A 243 15.23 16.17 -5.40
CA ARG A 243 15.53 15.94 -6.83
C ARG A 243 15.37 14.47 -7.21
N PHE A 244 15.88 13.57 -6.37
CA PHE A 244 15.74 12.13 -6.56
C PHE A 244 14.26 11.71 -6.59
N ALA A 245 13.43 12.28 -5.72
CA ALA A 245 12.00 12.01 -5.74
C ALA A 245 11.32 12.45 -7.05
N GLY A 246 11.71 13.63 -7.57
CA GLY A 246 11.24 14.11 -8.88
C GLY A 246 11.51 13.10 -9.99
N ILE A 247 12.73 12.56 -10.07
CA ILE A 247 13.05 11.56 -11.11
C ILE A 247 12.36 10.21 -10.88
N THR A 248 12.14 9.79 -9.63
CA THR A 248 11.35 8.60 -9.30
C THR A 248 9.90 8.75 -9.77
N ILE A 249 9.28 9.91 -9.53
CA ILE A 249 7.92 10.22 -9.97
C ILE A 249 7.84 10.19 -11.50
N LEU A 250 8.77 10.87 -12.19
CA LEU A 250 8.82 10.84 -13.66
C LEU A 250 9.01 9.42 -14.19
N GLY A 251 9.90 8.63 -13.59
CA GLY A 251 10.11 7.24 -13.98
C GLY A 251 8.88 6.37 -13.77
N GLN A 252 8.11 6.60 -12.71
CA GLN A 252 6.83 5.91 -12.49
C GLN A 252 5.78 6.29 -13.53
N ILE A 253 5.59 7.58 -13.78
CA ILE A 253 4.66 8.08 -14.79
C ILE A 253 5.03 7.52 -16.17
N SER A 254 6.29 7.66 -16.59
CA SER A 254 6.80 7.14 -17.86
C SER A 254 6.56 5.65 -17.99
N ARG A 255 6.96 4.84 -17.01
CA ARG A 255 6.75 3.39 -17.08
C ARG A 255 5.28 3.02 -17.21
N LEU A 256 4.35 3.78 -16.65
CA LEU A 256 2.92 3.44 -16.70
C LEU A 256 2.22 3.98 -17.94
N THR A 257 2.58 5.17 -18.42
CA THR A 257 1.81 5.91 -19.42
C THR A 257 2.60 6.29 -20.67
N GLY A 258 3.94 6.21 -20.63
CA GLY A 258 4.84 6.72 -21.66
C GLY A 258 4.98 8.26 -21.69
N GLN A 259 4.06 8.99 -21.04
CA GLN A 259 3.97 10.46 -21.19
C GLN A 259 5.07 11.24 -20.47
N GLY A 260 5.78 10.62 -19.53
CA GLY A 260 6.89 11.28 -18.82
C GLY A 260 8.23 11.26 -19.57
N VAL A 261 8.33 10.60 -20.73
CA VAL A 261 9.60 10.46 -21.46
C VAL A 261 10.24 11.80 -21.84
N PRO A 262 9.50 12.82 -22.34
CA PRO A 262 10.09 14.13 -22.61
C PRO A 262 10.75 14.76 -21.37
N ALA A 263 10.10 14.69 -20.21
CA ALA A 263 10.66 15.20 -18.97
C ALA A 263 11.88 14.38 -18.48
N LEU A 264 11.91 13.07 -18.75
CA LEU A 264 13.10 12.25 -18.50
C LEU A 264 14.26 12.64 -19.42
N ILE A 265 13.99 12.98 -20.68
CA ILE A 265 15.00 13.49 -21.62
C ILE A 265 15.60 14.81 -21.11
N ASP A 266 14.76 15.74 -20.66
CA ASP A 266 15.23 17.00 -20.07
C ASP A 266 16.09 16.76 -18.81
N ALA A 267 15.70 15.78 -17.98
CA ALA A 267 16.46 15.40 -16.78
C ALA A 267 17.86 14.84 -17.07
N LEU A 268 18.16 14.43 -18.32
CA LEU A 268 19.51 14.06 -18.74
C LEU A 268 20.50 15.23 -18.73
N GLN A 269 20.00 16.48 -18.70
CA GLN A 269 20.83 17.68 -18.61
C GLN A 269 21.11 18.11 -17.15
N CYS A 270 20.61 17.37 -16.16
CA CYS A 270 20.83 17.69 -14.75
C CYS A 270 22.31 17.58 -14.38
N GLU A 271 22.83 18.51 -13.57
CA GLU A 271 24.22 18.50 -13.09
C GLU A 271 24.52 17.26 -12.24
N ASP A 272 23.54 16.77 -11.47
CA ASP A 272 23.69 15.58 -10.63
C ASP A 272 23.69 14.30 -11.47
N ALA A 273 24.85 13.62 -11.51
CA ALA A 273 25.02 12.37 -12.24
C ALA A 273 24.07 11.25 -11.79
N ARG A 274 23.56 11.27 -10.55
CA ARG A 274 22.56 10.28 -10.09
C ARG A 274 21.22 10.52 -10.76
N VAL A 275 20.80 11.77 -10.91
CA VAL A 275 19.56 12.14 -11.62
C VAL A 275 19.67 11.71 -13.08
N ARG A 276 20.79 12.03 -13.75
CA ARG A 276 21.03 11.57 -15.14
C ARG A 276 20.96 10.04 -15.25
N MET A 277 21.66 9.32 -14.39
CA MET A 277 21.67 7.84 -14.42
C MET A 277 20.28 7.25 -14.24
N LEU A 278 19.46 7.79 -13.32
CA LEU A 278 18.09 7.33 -13.09
C LEU A 278 17.16 7.68 -14.25
N ALA A 279 17.34 8.85 -14.86
CA ALA A 279 16.61 9.25 -16.04
C ALA A 279 16.88 8.27 -17.20
N ILE A 280 18.14 7.93 -17.46
CA ILE A 280 18.53 6.93 -18.47
C ILE A 280 17.91 5.57 -18.17
N TRP A 281 18.03 5.10 -16.93
CA TRP A 281 17.43 3.82 -16.52
C TRP A 281 15.91 3.82 -16.71
N ALA A 282 15.23 4.90 -16.31
CA ALA A 282 13.78 5.03 -16.44
C ALA A 282 13.34 5.08 -17.91
N ILE A 283 14.11 5.72 -18.79
CA ILE A 283 13.89 5.71 -20.25
C ILE A 283 13.96 4.27 -20.77
N GLY A 284 15.03 3.52 -20.45
CA GLY A 284 15.18 2.13 -20.89
C GLY A 284 14.06 1.22 -20.37
N ALA A 285 13.71 1.32 -19.09
CA ALA A 285 12.60 0.58 -18.49
C ALA A 285 11.25 0.93 -19.14
N THR A 286 11.06 2.19 -19.53
CA THR A 286 9.86 2.63 -20.26
C THR A 286 9.85 2.04 -21.67
N ALA A 287 10.99 2.04 -22.36
CA ALA A 287 11.12 1.49 -23.71
C ALA A 287 10.83 -0.02 -23.77
N LYS A 288 11.29 -0.79 -22.77
CA LYS A 288 10.97 -2.22 -22.66
C LYS A 288 9.46 -2.51 -22.61
N ARG A 289 8.65 -1.56 -22.13
CA ARG A 289 7.19 -1.72 -22.00
C ARG A 289 6.41 -1.15 -23.18
N HIS A 290 6.77 0.04 -23.63
CA HIS A 290 6.00 0.80 -24.63
C HIS A 290 6.62 0.79 -26.03
N GLY A 291 7.81 0.21 -26.18
CA GLY A 291 8.61 0.28 -27.40
C GLY A 291 9.61 1.45 -27.38
N PRO A 292 10.50 1.53 -28.39
CA PRO A 292 11.56 2.53 -28.43
C PRO A 292 11.01 3.95 -28.65
N PHE A 293 11.68 4.93 -28.04
CA PHE A 293 11.41 6.36 -28.20
C PHE A 293 12.55 6.98 -29.01
N PRO A 294 12.34 7.35 -30.29
CA PRO A 294 13.40 7.89 -31.14
C PRO A 294 14.08 9.13 -30.55
N GLU A 295 13.31 10.04 -29.95
CA GLU A 295 13.83 11.26 -29.34
C GLU A 295 14.72 10.96 -28.11
N ALA A 296 14.43 9.87 -27.40
CA ALA A 296 15.24 9.44 -26.27
C ALA A 296 16.56 8.80 -26.71
N PHE A 297 16.60 8.19 -27.89
CA PHE A 297 17.83 7.62 -28.44
C PHE A 297 18.90 8.68 -28.63
N ASP A 298 18.58 9.78 -29.33
CA ASP A 298 19.54 10.86 -29.60
C ASP A 298 20.04 11.51 -28.30
N ALA A 299 19.14 11.73 -27.35
CA ALA A 299 19.48 12.32 -26.06
C ALA A 299 20.39 11.43 -25.20
N VAL A 300 20.11 10.13 -25.15
CA VAL A 300 20.97 9.16 -24.46
C VAL A 300 22.30 8.97 -25.21
N TYR A 301 22.27 8.99 -26.55
CA TYR A 301 23.47 8.87 -27.37
C TYR A 301 24.47 10.00 -27.09
N ALA A 302 23.99 11.24 -26.92
CA ALA A 302 24.80 12.42 -26.62
C ALA A 302 25.63 12.31 -25.32
N LEU A 303 25.28 11.41 -24.39
CA LEU A 303 25.98 11.20 -23.12
C LEU A 303 27.25 10.32 -23.25
N GLU A 304 27.78 10.14 -24.46
CA GLU A 304 29.00 9.36 -24.72
C GLU A 304 30.20 9.88 -23.93
N HIS A 305 30.30 11.19 -23.79
CA HIS A 305 31.40 11.89 -23.13
C HIS A 305 31.02 12.42 -21.74
N ASP A 306 29.94 11.89 -21.14
CA ASP A 306 29.55 12.28 -19.78
C ASP A 306 30.71 12.06 -18.81
N GLU A 307 30.97 12.99 -17.90
CA GLU A 307 32.10 12.92 -16.97
C GLU A 307 32.03 11.69 -16.05
N ASN A 308 30.81 11.22 -15.74
CA ASN A 308 30.59 10.09 -14.84
C ASN A 308 30.57 8.75 -15.59
N GLY A 309 31.51 7.87 -15.26
CA GLY A 309 31.58 6.54 -15.87
C GLY A 309 30.32 5.69 -15.66
N ARG A 310 29.56 5.85 -14.56
CA ARG A 310 28.30 5.12 -14.36
C ARG A 310 27.20 5.58 -15.32
N VAL A 311 27.20 6.86 -15.69
CA VAL A 311 26.29 7.38 -16.72
C VAL A 311 26.63 6.77 -18.07
N ARG A 312 27.92 6.74 -18.45
CA ARG A 312 28.37 6.09 -19.70
C ARG A 312 28.06 4.59 -19.74
N TYR A 313 28.20 3.90 -18.60
CA TYR A 313 27.77 2.51 -18.44
C TYR A 313 26.26 2.34 -18.69
N GLN A 314 25.43 3.12 -17.99
CA GLN A 314 23.97 2.99 -18.05
C GLN A 314 23.42 3.39 -19.42
N ARG A 315 24.07 4.36 -20.07
CA ARG A 315 23.83 4.76 -21.46
C ARG A 315 23.86 3.55 -22.39
N ILE A 316 24.89 2.71 -22.34
CA ILE A 316 25.01 1.56 -23.26
C ILE A 316 23.86 0.58 -23.10
N VAL A 317 23.51 0.26 -21.85
CA VAL A 317 22.39 -0.65 -21.55
C VAL A 317 21.09 -0.09 -22.13
N THR A 318 20.83 1.20 -21.92
CA THR A 318 19.61 1.84 -22.40
C THR A 318 19.59 2.07 -23.92
N LEU A 319 20.72 2.34 -24.57
CA LEU A 319 20.78 2.42 -26.04
C LEU A 319 20.37 1.09 -26.68
N ALA A 320 20.82 -0.04 -26.12
CA ALA A 320 20.40 -1.36 -26.58
C ALA A 320 18.87 -1.57 -26.43
N ASP A 321 18.26 -1.03 -25.37
CA ASP A 321 16.80 -1.09 -25.16
C ASP A 321 15.99 -0.19 -26.11
N LEU A 322 16.61 0.88 -26.63
CA LEU A 322 15.99 1.86 -27.54
C LEU A 322 16.14 1.51 -29.02
N GLN A 323 16.77 0.37 -29.34
CA GLN A 323 17.09 -0.05 -30.69
C GLN A 323 16.41 -1.38 -31.03
N SER A 324 16.26 -1.64 -32.34
CA SER A 324 16.03 -3.00 -32.85
C SER A 324 17.21 -3.90 -32.53
N ASP A 325 16.97 -5.22 -32.53
CA ASP A 325 17.97 -6.19 -32.08
C ASP A 325 19.27 -6.15 -32.89
N ASP A 326 19.20 -5.98 -34.21
CA ASP A 326 20.39 -5.93 -35.07
C ASP A 326 21.28 -4.72 -34.75
N GLU A 327 20.68 -3.55 -34.51
CA GLU A 327 21.36 -2.32 -34.11
C GLU A 327 21.88 -2.41 -32.68
N ALA A 328 21.10 -2.99 -31.77
CA ALA A 328 21.50 -3.21 -30.40
C ALA A 328 22.76 -4.09 -30.32
N TRP A 329 22.83 -5.18 -31.10
CA TRP A 329 24.01 -6.03 -31.14
C TRP A 329 25.25 -5.33 -31.71
N LYS A 330 25.10 -4.42 -32.69
CA LYS A 330 26.21 -3.56 -33.17
C LYS A 330 26.71 -2.61 -32.07
N THR A 331 25.80 -1.99 -31.33
CA THR A 331 26.13 -1.11 -30.19
C THR A 331 26.86 -1.89 -29.10
N ILE A 332 26.38 -3.10 -28.77
CA ILE A 332 26.98 -3.98 -27.76
C ILE A 332 28.39 -4.43 -28.17
N ASP A 333 28.56 -4.89 -29.41
CA ASP A 333 29.87 -5.36 -29.91
C ASP A 333 30.91 -4.23 -29.92
N ALA A 334 30.51 -3.02 -30.33
CA ALA A 334 31.36 -1.83 -30.23
C ALA A 334 31.70 -1.49 -28.77
N ALA A 335 30.73 -1.56 -27.86
CA ALA A 335 30.94 -1.25 -26.45
C ALA A 335 31.92 -2.22 -25.77
N LEU A 336 31.90 -3.51 -26.12
CA LEU A 336 32.81 -4.52 -25.55
C LEU A 336 34.29 -4.26 -25.86
N HIS A 337 34.61 -3.51 -26.92
CA HIS A 337 35.99 -3.15 -27.30
C HIS A 337 36.37 -1.71 -26.93
N HIS A 338 35.49 -0.99 -26.25
CA HIS A 338 35.71 0.42 -25.98
C HIS A 338 36.87 0.65 -24.99
N ASP A 339 37.63 1.73 -25.14
CA ASP A 339 38.79 2.02 -24.29
C ASP A 339 38.42 2.24 -22.81
N ASP A 340 37.24 2.83 -22.57
CA ASP A 340 36.70 3.03 -21.23
C ASP A 340 36.12 1.74 -20.62
N PRO A 341 36.62 1.27 -19.46
CA PRO A 341 36.09 0.09 -18.78
C PRO A 341 34.60 0.20 -18.42
N HIS A 342 34.08 1.39 -18.14
CA HIS A 342 32.65 1.54 -17.84
C HIS A 342 31.75 1.24 -19.05
N VAL A 343 32.18 1.63 -20.24
CA VAL A 343 31.48 1.33 -21.50
C VAL A 343 31.53 -0.16 -21.79
N ARG A 344 32.70 -0.81 -21.59
CA ARG A 344 32.83 -2.28 -21.73
C ARG A 344 31.90 -3.03 -20.77
N ARG A 345 31.83 -2.59 -19.52
CA ARG A 345 30.89 -3.15 -18.53
C ARG A 345 29.43 -2.98 -18.96
N GLY A 346 29.08 -1.82 -19.53
CA GLY A 346 27.76 -1.58 -20.09
C GLY A 346 27.44 -2.56 -21.22
N GLY A 347 28.43 -2.82 -22.10
CA GLY A 347 28.33 -3.83 -23.16
C GLY A 347 28.12 -5.25 -22.62
N LEU A 348 28.85 -5.66 -21.58
CA LEU A 348 28.68 -6.98 -20.94
C LEU A 348 27.27 -7.17 -20.38
N VAL A 349 26.72 -6.16 -19.72
CA VAL A 349 25.39 -6.22 -19.10
C VAL A 349 24.30 -6.19 -20.16
N ALA A 350 24.40 -5.30 -21.14
CA ALA A 350 23.48 -5.26 -22.27
C ALA A 350 23.46 -6.59 -23.04
N ALA A 351 24.63 -7.23 -23.22
CA ALA A 351 24.73 -8.55 -23.81
C ALA A 351 24.06 -9.63 -22.96
N ALA A 352 24.20 -9.56 -21.63
CA ALA A 352 23.62 -10.53 -20.70
C ALA A 352 22.09 -10.50 -20.67
N GLU A 353 21.49 -9.31 -20.76
CA GLU A 353 20.03 -9.11 -20.69
C GLU A 353 19.28 -9.52 -21.97
N ARG A 354 19.99 -9.76 -23.08
CA ARG A 354 19.39 -9.94 -24.40
C ARG A 354 19.66 -11.32 -25.00
N GLN A 355 18.64 -11.91 -25.64
CA GLN A 355 18.66 -13.25 -26.22
C GLN A 355 17.84 -13.29 -27.53
N PRO A 356 18.20 -14.12 -28.53
CA PRO A 356 19.38 -14.98 -28.57
C PRO A 356 20.67 -14.18 -28.84
N ARG A 357 21.75 -14.52 -28.14
CA ARG A 357 23.04 -13.82 -28.30
C ARG A 357 23.82 -14.34 -29.52
N PRO A 358 24.35 -13.46 -30.39
CA PRO A 358 25.23 -13.89 -31.48
C PRO A 358 26.51 -14.56 -30.96
N PRO A 359 27.00 -15.64 -31.60
CA PRO A 359 28.20 -16.35 -31.14
C PRO A 359 29.45 -15.46 -31.01
N HIS A 360 29.62 -14.50 -31.91
CA HIS A 360 30.75 -13.55 -31.82
C HIS A 360 30.69 -12.72 -30.54
N VAL A 361 29.51 -12.26 -30.11
CA VAL A 361 29.35 -11.53 -28.84
C VAL A 361 29.65 -12.43 -27.64
N CYS A 362 29.23 -13.70 -27.65
CA CYS A 362 29.60 -14.67 -26.61
C CYS A 362 31.13 -14.82 -26.50
N LEU A 363 31.83 -14.94 -27.64
CA LEU A 363 33.29 -14.98 -27.67
C LEU A 363 33.90 -13.71 -27.08
N ARG A 364 33.38 -12.53 -27.44
CA ARG A 364 33.85 -11.25 -26.88
C ARG A 364 33.69 -11.19 -25.36
N MET A 365 32.54 -11.62 -24.84
CA MET A 365 32.30 -11.69 -23.40
C MET A 365 33.32 -12.60 -22.69
N ILE A 366 33.71 -13.73 -23.31
CA ILE A 366 34.74 -14.63 -22.74
C ILE A 366 36.11 -13.96 -22.75
N GLU A 367 36.46 -13.20 -23.80
CA GLU A 367 37.74 -12.49 -23.87
C GLU A 367 37.88 -11.39 -22.80
N CYS A 368 36.77 -10.78 -22.37
CA CYS A 368 36.76 -9.82 -21.25
C CYS A 368 37.22 -10.43 -19.91
N LEU A 369 37.39 -11.76 -19.79
CA LEU A 369 38.07 -12.37 -18.64
C LEU A 369 39.55 -11.98 -18.54
N GLY A 370 40.16 -11.60 -19.66
CA GLY A 370 41.53 -11.10 -19.74
C GLY A 370 41.64 -9.57 -19.75
N ASP A 371 40.55 -8.86 -19.46
CA ASP A 371 40.52 -7.41 -19.51
C ASP A 371 41.54 -6.76 -18.55
N PRO A 372 42.22 -5.65 -18.92
CA PRO A 372 43.12 -4.96 -18.01
C PRO A 372 42.43 -4.47 -16.73
N ASP A 373 41.15 -4.10 -16.81
CA ASP A 373 40.38 -3.61 -15.68
C ASP A 373 39.76 -4.76 -14.87
N ALA A 374 40.02 -4.77 -13.56
CA ALA A 374 39.57 -5.82 -12.66
C ALA A 374 38.04 -5.88 -12.50
N THR A 375 37.34 -4.75 -12.69
CA THR A 375 35.87 -4.71 -12.61
C THR A 375 35.24 -5.28 -13.87
N VAL A 376 35.83 -5.04 -15.06
CA VAL A 376 35.41 -5.69 -16.31
C VAL A 376 35.60 -7.20 -16.22
N ARG A 377 36.77 -7.68 -15.74
CA ARG A 377 37.01 -9.13 -15.56
C ARG A 377 35.98 -9.78 -14.63
N ARG A 378 35.65 -9.11 -13.53
CA ARG A 378 34.65 -9.60 -12.57
C ARG A 378 33.27 -9.69 -13.22
N ASP A 379 32.84 -8.65 -13.93
CA ASP A 379 31.55 -8.65 -14.60
C ASP A 379 31.50 -9.73 -15.69
N ALA A 380 32.56 -9.87 -16.50
CA ALA A 380 32.67 -10.92 -17.51
C ALA A 380 32.53 -12.33 -16.89
N ALA A 381 33.21 -12.57 -15.76
CA ALA A 381 33.12 -13.80 -15.00
C ALA A 381 31.70 -14.09 -14.51
N LEU A 382 30.98 -13.08 -14.01
CA LEU A 382 29.57 -13.22 -13.62
C LEU A 382 28.66 -13.50 -14.83
N MET A 383 28.96 -12.91 -15.98
CA MET A 383 28.12 -13.05 -17.17
C MET A 383 28.30 -14.39 -17.90
N LEU A 384 29.34 -15.18 -17.61
CA LEU A 384 29.51 -16.53 -18.17
C LEU A 384 28.36 -17.48 -17.84
N ASP A 385 27.64 -17.24 -16.74
CA ASP A 385 26.45 -18.02 -16.37
C ASP A 385 25.26 -17.80 -17.32
N PHE A 386 25.26 -16.71 -18.07
CA PHE A 386 24.24 -16.36 -19.06
C PHE A 386 24.61 -16.75 -20.50
N ILE A 387 25.73 -17.45 -20.68
CA ILE A 387 26.16 -18.01 -21.98
C ILE A 387 25.79 -19.50 -22.02
N ASP A 388 25.17 -19.92 -23.12
CA ASP A 388 24.78 -21.31 -23.32
C ASP A 388 25.98 -22.26 -23.27
N ALA A 389 25.77 -23.42 -22.64
CA ALA A 389 26.83 -24.40 -22.41
C ALA A 389 27.48 -24.90 -23.71
N ASP A 390 26.71 -24.98 -24.80
CA ASP A 390 27.23 -25.39 -26.11
C ASP A 390 28.26 -24.39 -26.64
N VAL A 391 27.97 -23.08 -26.54
CA VAL A 391 28.89 -22.01 -26.94
C VAL A 391 30.13 -21.98 -26.05
N LEU A 392 29.97 -22.21 -24.74
CA LEU A 392 31.10 -22.33 -23.83
C LEU A 392 31.99 -23.53 -24.17
N ARG A 393 31.43 -24.66 -24.63
CA ARG A 393 32.19 -25.83 -25.08
C ARG A 393 32.97 -25.54 -26.36
N GLU A 394 32.38 -24.81 -27.31
CA GLU A 394 33.08 -24.37 -28.53
C GLU A 394 34.30 -23.50 -28.23
N HIS A 395 34.27 -22.74 -27.12
CA HIS A 395 35.37 -21.88 -26.66
C HIS A 395 36.14 -22.44 -25.45
N ALA A 396 36.10 -23.77 -25.25
CA ALA A 396 36.76 -24.40 -24.10
C ALA A 396 38.28 -24.20 -24.06
N GLU A 397 38.95 -24.12 -25.22
CA GLU A 397 40.40 -23.87 -25.29
C GLU A 397 40.76 -22.46 -24.79
N LEU A 398 39.99 -21.46 -25.20
CA LEU A 398 40.16 -20.09 -24.72
C LEU A 398 39.91 -20.01 -23.21
N LEU A 399 38.82 -20.63 -22.72
CA LEU A 399 38.56 -20.73 -21.28
C LEU A 399 39.72 -21.42 -20.54
N GLN A 400 40.28 -22.51 -21.07
CA GLN A 400 41.43 -23.18 -20.45
C GLN A 400 42.66 -22.29 -20.33
N SER A 401 42.89 -21.38 -21.29
CA SER A 401 44.01 -20.43 -21.20
C SER A 401 43.93 -19.53 -19.95
N PHE A 402 42.72 -19.21 -19.49
CA PHE A 402 42.49 -18.39 -18.30
C PHE A 402 42.70 -19.13 -16.97
N LEU A 403 42.93 -20.45 -16.97
CA LEU A 403 43.29 -21.19 -15.75
C LEU A 403 44.65 -20.76 -15.17
N SER A 404 45.50 -20.16 -16.00
CA SER A 404 46.81 -19.62 -15.62
C SER A 404 46.81 -18.10 -15.42
N HIS A 405 45.64 -17.45 -15.50
CA HIS A 405 45.51 -16.00 -15.39
C HIS A 405 45.97 -15.49 -14.01
N ASP A 406 46.54 -14.29 -13.91
CA ASP A 406 47.08 -13.76 -12.64
C ASP A 406 45.99 -13.48 -11.60
N ASP A 407 44.79 -13.11 -12.05
CA ASP A 407 43.63 -12.86 -11.20
C ASP A 407 43.04 -14.17 -10.63
N PRO A 408 43.03 -14.37 -9.29
CA PRO A 408 42.51 -15.59 -8.68
C PRO A 408 41.01 -15.79 -8.89
N ASP A 409 40.23 -14.72 -9.03
CA ASP A 409 38.78 -14.80 -9.23
C ASP A 409 38.48 -15.36 -10.61
N VAL A 410 39.21 -14.88 -11.64
CA VAL A 410 39.12 -15.40 -13.01
C VAL A 410 39.47 -16.90 -13.04
N ARG A 411 40.61 -17.30 -12.45
CA ARG A 411 41.02 -18.73 -12.39
C ARG A 411 39.95 -19.60 -11.72
N ARG A 412 39.36 -19.11 -10.63
CA ARG A 412 38.33 -19.84 -9.87
C ARG A 412 37.06 -20.01 -10.70
N THR A 413 36.54 -18.94 -11.30
CA THR A 413 35.32 -18.97 -12.09
C THR A 413 35.48 -19.86 -13.31
N VAL A 414 36.57 -19.69 -14.06
CA VAL A 414 36.87 -20.52 -15.24
C VAL A 414 36.92 -22.01 -14.89
N ARG A 415 37.54 -22.36 -13.75
CA ARG A 415 37.56 -23.77 -13.29
C ARG A 415 36.15 -24.32 -13.04
N LEU A 416 35.27 -23.53 -12.42
CA LEU A 416 33.88 -23.92 -12.17
C LEU A 416 33.09 -24.07 -13.47
N VAL A 417 33.24 -23.12 -14.40
CA VAL A 417 32.58 -23.17 -15.71
C VAL A 417 33.04 -24.40 -16.50
N LEU A 418 34.35 -24.67 -16.57
CA LEU A 418 34.90 -25.85 -17.23
C LEU A 418 34.42 -27.17 -16.58
N GLN A 419 34.18 -27.20 -15.26
CA GLN A 419 33.60 -28.37 -14.59
C GLN A 419 32.12 -28.56 -14.95
N ARG A 420 31.37 -27.47 -15.16
CA ARG A 420 29.94 -27.51 -15.51
C ARG A 420 29.69 -27.97 -16.94
N ILE A 421 30.56 -27.61 -17.88
CA ILE A 421 30.36 -27.86 -19.32
C ILE A 421 30.99 -29.17 -19.83
N ARG A 422 31.73 -29.89 -18.96
CA ARG A 422 32.18 -31.28 -19.17
C ARG A 422 31.01 -32.23 -19.02
#